data_AF-A0A928E4G5-F1
#
_entry.id   AF-A0A928E4G5-F1
#
_cell.length_a   1.000
_cell.length_b   1.000
_cell.length_c   1.000
_cell.angle_alpha   90.00
_cell.angle_beta   90.00
_cell.angle_gamma   90.00
#
_symmetry.space_group_name_H-M   'P 1'
#
loop_
_entity.id
_entity.type
_entity.pdbx_description
1 polymer ?
#
loop_
_entity_poly.entity_id
_entity_poly.type
_entity_poly.pdbx_seq_one_letter_code
_entity_poly.pdbx_strand_id
1 'polypeptide(L)'
;MKSGGWVYILSNKKMGTLYVGSTTDLIGRTWQHKHHEIPGFTSRYNVDKLVYYEWHDSLRNMVTRERQIKEWHRSWKLRLIINFNPDWCDLYNDLLIQSGYSPEY
;
A
#
# COMPACT_ATOMS: atom_id res chain seq x y z
N MET A 1 13.59 -18.24 6.12
CA MET A 1 12.43 -17.32 6.29
C MET A 1 12.79 -16.00 5.61
N LYS A 2 11.92 -15.45 4.76
CA LYS A 2 12.13 -14.06 4.28
C LYS A 2 12.01 -13.15 5.50
N SER A 3 13.11 -12.48 5.87
CA SER A 3 13.18 -11.52 6.98
C SER A 3 12.68 -10.12 6.62
N GLY A 4 11.99 -10.01 5.47
CA GLY A 4 11.62 -8.76 4.83
C GLY A 4 10.12 -8.48 4.87
N GLY A 5 9.72 -7.38 4.26
CA GLY A 5 8.33 -6.98 4.15
C GLY A 5 8.12 -5.83 3.18
N TRP A 6 6.87 -5.38 3.12
CA TRP A 6 6.38 -4.38 2.19
C TRP A 6 6.19 -3.04 2.89
N VAL A 7 6.53 -1.96 2.19
CA VAL A 7 6.03 -0.61 2.48
C VAL A 7 4.99 -0.29 1.41
N TYR A 8 3.84 0.25 1.80
CA TYR A 8 2.73 0.49 0.88
C TYR A 8 2.06 1.83 1.12
N ILE A 9 1.37 2.33 0.08
CA ILE A 9 0.53 3.52 0.15
C ILE A 9 -0.88 3.17 -0.35
N LEU A 10 -1.88 3.49 0.47
CA LEU A 10 -3.28 3.45 0.09
C LEU A 10 -3.81 4.85 -0.22
N SER A 11 -4.80 4.92 -1.09
CA SER A 11 -5.54 6.15 -1.35
C SER A 11 -7.03 5.88 -1.56
N ASN A 12 -7.86 6.91 -1.36
CA ASN A 12 -9.29 6.83 -1.67
C ASN A 12 -9.59 7.22 -3.14
N LYS A 13 -8.80 8.13 -3.70
CA LYS A 13 -8.92 8.61 -5.08
C LYS A 13 -7.61 9.20 -5.57
N LYS A 14 -7.51 9.43 -6.89
CA LYS A 14 -6.36 10.11 -7.50
C LYS A 14 -6.06 11.43 -6.77
N MET A 15 -4.82 11.59 -6.32
CA MET A 15 -4.36 12.75 -5.54
C MET A 15 -5.17 13.01 -4.25
N GLY A 16 -5.82 11.99 -3.69
CA GLY A 16 -6.65 12.07 -2.51
C GLY A 16 -5.90 11.88 -1.19
N THR A 17 -6.61 11.41 -0.18
CA THR A 17 -6.01 11.06 1.13
C THR A 17 -5.00 9.95 0.92
N LEU A 18 -3.84 10.02 1.59
CA LEU A 18 -2.81 9.00 1.53
C LEU A 18 -2.63 8.38 2.91
N TYR A 19 -2.58 7.06 2.95
CA TYR A 19 -2.19 6.29 4.13
C TYR A 19 -0.91 5.52 3.80
N VAL A 20 0.09 5.59 4.68
CA VAL A 20 1.38 4.89 4.52
C VAL A 20 1.48 3.86 5.62
N GLY A 21 1.79 2.62 5.25
CA GLY A 21 1.98 1.52 6.20
C GLY A 21 3.07 0.57 5.77
N SER A 22 3.40 -0.37 6.65
CA SER A 22 4.26 -1.51 6.36
C SER A 22 3.66 -2.82 6.85
N THR A 23 3.99 -3.93 6.20
CA THR A 23 3.49 -5.27 6.58
C THR A 23 4.33 -6.39 5.96
N THR A 24 4.37 -7.55 6.60
CA THR A 24 4.92 -8.78 6.00
C THR A 24 3.93 -9.50 5.10
N ASP A 25 2.64 -9.16 5.16
CA ASP A 25 1.55 -9.74 4.37
C ASP A 25 0.74 -8.62 3.69
N LEU A 26 1.17 -8.23 2.49
CA LEU A 26 0.55 -7.13 1.74
C LEU A 26 -0.85 -7.49 1.25
N ILE A 27 -1.09 -8.74 0.87
CA ILE A 27 -2.40 -9.20 0.37
C ILE A 27 -3.42 -9.12 1.50
N GLY A 28 -3.15 -9.81 2.63
CA GLY A 28 -4.07 -9.82 3.77
C GLY A 28 -4.31 -8.42 4.32
N ARG A 29 -3.27 -7.59 4.41
CA ARG A 29 -3.43 -6.20 4.88
C ARG A 29 -4.27 -5.34 3.93
N THR A 30 -4.08 -5.48 2.61
CA THR A 30 -4.88 -4.73 1.64
C THR A 30 -6.34 -5.19 1.67
N TRP A 31 -6.57 -6.51 1.75
CA TRP A 31 -7.90 -7.09 1.92
C TRP A 31 -8.63 -6.52 3.14
N GLN A 32 -7.96 -6.47 4.30
CA GLN A 32 -8.53 -5.89 5.53
C GLN A 32 -8.95 -4.42 5.36
N HIS A 33 -8.15 -3.61 4.66
CA HIS A 33 -8.49 -2.21 4.42
C HIS A 33 -9.69 -2.07 3.48
N LYS A 34 -9.76 -2.89 2.43
CA LYS A 34 -10.86 -2.93 1.46
C LYS A 34 -12.19 -3.33 2.08
N HIS A 35 -12.16 -4.29 3.00
CA HIS A 35 -13.36 -4.79 3.68
C HIS A 35 -13.65 -4.03 4.98
N HIS A 36 -12.85 -3.01 5.31
CA HIS A 36 -12.98 -2.20 6.52
C HIS A 36 -13.00 -3.03 7.82
N GLU A 37 -12.29 -4.16 7.82
CA GLU A 37 -12.21 -5.11 8.94
C GLU A 37 -11.62 -4.48 10.20
N ILE A 38 -10.83 -3.41 10.04
CA ILE A 38 -10.24 -2.66 11.14
C ILE A 38 -10.91 -1.28 11.20
N PRO A 39 -11.74 -1.01 12.23
CA PRO A 39 -12.29 0.32 12.46
C PRO A 39 -11.16 1.35 12.62
N GLY A 40 -11.27 2.49 11.95
CA GLY A 40 -10.25 3.53 12.04
C GLY A 40 -10.26 4.52 10.89
N PHE A 41 -9.14 5.24 10.73
CA PHE A 41 -8.98 6.30 9.73
C PHE A 41 -9.25 5.83 8.29
N THR A 42 -8.69 4.67 7.91
CA THR A 42 -8.82 4.14 6.55
C THR A 42 -10.26 3.72 6.23
N SER A 43 -10.96 3.12 7.20
CA SER A 43 -12.39 2.83 7.09
C SER A 43 -13.25 4.11 7.03
N ARG A 44 -12.98 5.10 7.88
CA ARG A 44 -13.76 6.36 7.91
C ARG A 44 -13.67 7.16 6.60
N TYR A 45 -12.55 7.09 5.90
CA TYR A 45 -12.27 7.91 4.71
C TYR A 45 -12.19 7.09 3.41
N ASN A 46 -12.60 5.82 3.43
CA ASN A 46 -12.54 4.87 2.31
C ASN A 46 -11.16 4.85 1.63
N VAL A 47 -10.11 4.81 2.44
CA VAL A 47 -8.71 4.76 1.96
C VAL A 47 -8.34 3.29 1.77
N ASP A 48 -8.73 2.74 0.62
CA ASP A 48 -8.77 1.29 0.36
C ASP A 48 -8.13 0.86 -0.98
N LYS A 49 -7.67 1.78 -1.82
CA LYS A 49 -7.01 1.47 -3.09
C LYS A 49 -5.51 1.36 -2.89
N LEU A 50 -4.92 0.24 -3.27
CA LEU A 50 -3.47 0.04 -3.22
C LEU A 50 -2.84 0.76 -4.42
N VAL A 51 -2.16 1.88 -4.17
CA VAL A 51 -1.62 2.72 -5.26
C VAL A 51 -0.09 2.66 -5.36
N TYR A 52 0.58 2.13 -4.35
CA TYR A 52 2.03 1.93 -4.32
C TYR A 52 2.40 0.80 -3.36
N TYR A 53 3.43 0.03 -3.71
CA TYR A 53 4.13 -0.86 -2.78
C TYR A 53 5.57 -1.10 -3.20
N GLU A 54 6.45 -1.42 -2.24
CA GLU A 54 7.83 -1.80 -2.48
C GLU A 54 8.30 -2.85 -1.44
N TRP A 55 9.12 -3.80 -1.86
CA TRP A 55 9.68 -4.85 -1.00
C TRP A 55 11.03 -4.42 -0.39
N HIS A 56 11.28 -4.84 0.84
CA HIS A 56 12.55 -4.67 1.55
C HIS A 56 12.97 -6.00 2.19
N ASP A 57 14.24 -6.37 2.06
CA ASP A 57 14.75 -7.68 2.52
C ASP A 57 14.94 -7.81 4.04
N SER A 58 14.85 -6.69 4.76
CA SER A 58 14.91 -6.67 6.22
C SER A 58 13.79 -5.82 6.82
N LEU A 59 13.26 -6.28 7.96
CA LEU A 59 12.29 -5.52 8.76
C LEU A 59 12.84 -4.13 9.14
N ARG A 60 14.14 -4.02 9.41
CA ARG A 60 14.79 -2.73 9.73
C ARG A 60 14.70 -1.75 8.57
N ASN A 61 14.99 -2.20 7.36
CA ASN A 61 14.91 -1.35 6.16
C ASN A 61 13.46 -0.97 5.87
N MET A 62 12.53 -1.92 5.98
CA MET A 62 11.10 -1.69 5.83
C MET A 62 10.59 -0.60 6.78
N VAL A 63 10.85 -0.72 8.09
CA VAL A 63 10.40 0.26 9.10
C VAL A 63 11.06 1.62 8.89
N THR A 64 12.36 1.63 8.58
CA THR A 64 13.10 2.87 8.29
C THR A 64 12.49 3.60 7.10
N ARG A 65 12.18 2.85 6.05
CA ARG A 65 11.61 3.39 4.83
C ARG A 65 10.18 3.87 5.00
N GLU A 66 9.34 3.12 5.71
CA GLU A 66 7.99 3.57 6.09
C GLU A 66 8.05 4.92 6.82
N ARG A 67 8.96 5.05 7.80
CA ARG A 67 9.15 6.29 8.55
C ARG A 67 9.59 7.45 7.64
N GLN A 68 10.57 7.22 6.76
CA GLN A 68 10.99 8.23 5.78
C GLN A 68 9.81 8.71 4.94
N ILE A 69 9.05 7.78 4.36
CA ILE A 69 7.90 8.14 3.53
C ILE A 69 6.86 8.88 4.36
N LYS A 70 6.57 8.48 5.60
CA LYS A 70 5.63 9.21 6.48
C LYS A 70 6.04 10.67 6.70
N GLU A 71 7.32 10.92 6.93
CA GLU A 71 7.88 12.26 7.17
C GLU A 71 7.97 13.13 5.90
N TRP A 72 7.88 12.56 4.70
CA TRP A 72 7.96 13.33 3.46
C TRP A 72 6.84 14.34 3.25
N HIS A 73 7.18 15.42 2.56
CA HIS A 73 6.19 16.32 1.99
C HIS A 73 5.24 15.56 1.06
N ARG A 74 3.97 15.99 1.03
CA ARG A 74 2.92 15.39 0.20
C ARG A 74 3.32 15.32 -1.28
N SER A 75 3.95 16.36 -1.82
CA SER A 75 4.38 16.39 -3.23
C SER A 75 5.38 15.27 -3.56
N TRP A 76 6.21 14.84 -2.62
CA TRP A 76 7.19 13.78 -2.84
C TRP A 76 6.51 12.40 -2.85
N LYS A 77 5.54 12.19 -1.94
CA LYS A 77 4.68 10.99 -1.95
C LYS A 77 3.91 10.87 -3.27
N LEU A 78 3.36 11.99 -3.77
CA LEU A 78 2.65 12.01 -5.05
C LEU A 78 3.58 11.65 -6.21
N ARG A 79 4.80 12.20 -6.25
CA ARG A 79 5.79 11.83 -7.28
C ARG A 79 6.16 10.35 -7.23
N LEU A 80 6.33 9.80 -6.02
CA LEU A 80 6.60 8.38 -5.85
C LEU A 80 5.48 7.52 -6.46
N ILE A 81 4.22 7.84 -6.16
CA ILE A 81 3.05 7.15 -6.71
C ILE A 81 2.98 7.33 -8.22
N ILE A 82 3.10 8.55 -8.74
CA ILE A 82 2.96 8.84 -10.18
C ILE A 82 4.04 8.12 -11.01
N ASN A 83 5.27 8.07 -10.51
CA ASN A 83 6.36 7.38 -11.20
C ASN A 83 6.17 5.85 -11.24
N PHE A 84 5.48 5.29 -10.25
CA PHE A 84 5.24 3.85 -10.12
C PHE A 84 3.92 3.40 -10.76
N ASN A 85 2.88 4.20 -10.62
CA ASN A 85 1.49 3.93 -10.98
C ASN A 85 0.84 5.24 -11.49
N PRO A 86 1.17 5.67 -12.72
CA PRO A 86 0.74 6.96 -13.28
C PRO A 86 -0.78 7.10 -13.42
N ASP A 87 -1.47 5.98 -13.63
CA ASP A 87 -2.91 5.91 -13.79
C ASP A 87 -3.66 5.81 -12.46
N TRP A 88 -2.93 5.64 -11.34
CA TRP A 88 -3.51 5.44 -10.01
C TRP A 88 -4.45 4.24 -9.95
N CYS A 89 -4.14 3.21 -10.73
CA CYS A 89 -4.86 1.95 -10.71
C CYS A 89 -4.79 1.34 -9.30
N ASP A 90 -5.85 0.65 -8.92
CA ASP A 90 -5.85 -0.15 -7.72
C ASP A 90 -5.11 -1.46 -7.99
N LEU A 91 -3.90 -1.56 -7.46
CA LEU A 91 -2.93 -2.62 -7.78
C LEU A 91 -3.25 -3.96 -7.11
N TYR A 92 -4.32 -4.04 -6.33
CA TYR A 92 -4.63 -5.23 -5.54
C TYR A 92 -4.92 -6.45 -6.42
N ASN A 93 -5.67 -6.28 -7.51
CA ASN A 93 -5.97 -7.40 -8.42
C ASN A 93 -4.70 -7.92 -9.11
N ASP A 94 -3.84 -7.01 -9.57
CA ASP A 94 -2.56 -7.37 -10.17
C ASP A 94 -1.67 -8.11 -9.16
N LEU A 95 -1.65 -7.65 -7.91
CA LEU A 95 -0.90 -8.29 -6.82
C LEU A 95 -1.40 -9.72 -6.54
N LEU A 96 -2.72 -9.95 -6.56
CA LEU A 96 -3.31 -11.28 -6.41
C LEU A 96 -2.85 -12.21 -7.53
N ILE A 97 -2.99 -11.77 -8.79
CA ILE A 97 -2.59 -12.54 -9.98
C ILE A 97 -1.11 -12.91 -9.92
N GLN A 98 -0.24 -11.95 -9.61
CA GLN A 98 1.21 -12.17 -9.48
C GLN A 98 1.56 -13.15 -8.36
N SER A 99 0.72 -13.26 -7.34
CA SER A 99 0.91 -14.16 -6.20
C SER A 99 0.28 -15.54 -6.39
N GLY A 100 -0.22 -15.83 -7.60
CA GLY A 100 -0.84 -17.11 -7.94
C GLY A 100 -2.31 -17.24 -7.53
N TYR A 101 -2.96 -16.15 -7.10
CA TYR A 101 -4.40 -16.12 -6.87
C TYR A 101 -5.12 -15.75 -8.16
N SER A 102 -6.09 -16.56 -8.57
CA SER A 102 -7.06 -16.15 -9.58
C SER A 102 -8.12 -15.29 -8.88
N PRO A 103 -8.38 -14.05 -9.32
CA PRO A 103 -9.59 -13.35 -8.92
C PRO A 103 -10.77 -14.17 -9.47
N GLU A 104 -11.46 -14.91 -8.61
CA GLU A 104 -12.74 -15.49 -8.98
C GLU A 104 -13.71 -14.30 -9.14
N TYR A 105 -14.20 -14.12 -10.37
CA TYR A 105 -15.17 -13.09 -10.74
C TYR A 105 -16.51 -13.30 -10.04
#